data_AF-A0A060H166-F1
#
_entry.id   AF-A0A060H166-F1
#
_cell.length_a   1.000
_cell.length_b   1.000
_cell.length_c   1.000
_cell.angle_alpha   90.00
_cell.angle_beta   90.00
_cell.angle_gamma   90.00
#
_symmetry.space_group_name_H-M   'P 1'
#
loop_
_entity.id
_entity.type
_entity.pdbx_description
1 polymer ?
#
loop_
_entity_poly.entity_id
_entity_poly.type
_entity_poly.pdbx_seq_one_letter_code
_entity_poly.pdbx_strand_id
1 'polypeptide(L)'
;MTDRSSNTACLAQATVIPFPWLRRLWERMTAFYGHAWVNVHGQSAQDEEGALTVAGETWQKVLVGLEASQFADGLAACIAEGGEFPPSAPRFRSMCLGVPSLAAVRSHFTAGTTRCNTPFVAKCWEFIDSWSYCQSSRAEADRMLREAYEQARDFVMRGGVLPEVPVALIEAQQPAAPQPASPDVAHAALEEISSMFHHPELAAREEKLMAEFHISRNQAHELIESGVL
;
A
#
# COMPACT_ATOMS: atom_id res chain seq x y z
N MET A 1 32.85 -8.06 31.03
CA MET A 1 31.46 -8.13 31.53
C MET A 1 31.00 -6.69 31.76
N THR A 2 30.61 -6.03 30.69
CA THR A 2 30.26 -4.60 30.67
C THR A 2 28.74 -4.49 30.63
N ASP A 3 28.22 -4.08 31.78
CA ASP A 3 27.02 -3.27 32.00
C ASP A 3 26.02 -3.16 30.83
N ARG A 4 25.14 -4.16 30.72
CA ARG A 4 23.92 -4.09 29.90
C ARG A 4 22.72 -3.59 30.73
N SER A 5 22.90 -3.40 32.04
CA SER A 5 21.82 -3.10 32.98
C SER A 5 21.56 -1.60 33.12
N SER A 6 22.55 -0.75 32.86
CA SER A 6 22.36 0.71 32.87
C SER A 6 21.53 1.24 31.69
N ASN A 7 21.42 0.49 30.58
CA ASN A 7 20.71 0.97 29.38
C ASN A 7 19.18 0.76 29.43
N THR A 8 18.69 -0.14 30.28
CA THR A 8 17.24 -0.44 30.36
C THR A 8 16.52 0.48 31.37
N ALA A 9 17.24 1.07 32.33
CA ALA A 9 16.67 1.95 33.34
C ALA A 9 16.43 3.40 32.85
N CYS A 10 17.08 3.83 31.76
CA CYS A 10 16.94 5.19 31.22
C CYS A 10 15.67 5.39 30.36
N LEU A 11 14.96 4.30 30.02
CA LEU A 11 13.75 4.33 29.17
C LEU A 11 12.49 4.83 29.91
N ALA A 12 12.59 5.13 31.21
CA ALA A 12 11.49 5.65 32.00
C ALA A 12 11.75 7.12 32.37
N GLN A 13 10.79 8.00 32.02
CA GLN A 13 10.51 9.32 32.63
C GLN A 13 10.99 10.62 31.93
N ALA A 14 11.02 10.70 30.60
CA ALA A 14 10.82 12.02 29.98
C ALA A 14 9.31 12.33 29.92
N THR A 15 8.75 12.81 31.03
CA THR A 15 7.35 13.30 31.10
C THR A 15 7.13 14.55 30.24
N VAL A 16 8.22 15.20 29.81
CA VAL A 16 8.24 16.47 29.09
C VAL A 16 9.43 16.48 28.12
N ILE A 17 9.26 16.99 26.89
CA ILE A 17 10.40 17.17 25.97
C ILE A 17 11.31 18.33 26.40
N PRO A 18 12.63 18.26 26.15
CA PRO A 18 13.56 19.32 26.51
C PRO A 18 13.22 20.64 25.80
N PHE A 19 13.24 21.76 26.52
CA PHE A 19 13.01 23.08 25.91
C PHE A 19 13.93 23.42 24.71
N PRO A 20 15.22 23.02 24.68
CA PRO A 20 16.05 23.22 23.49
C PRO A 20 15.47 22.62 22.21
N TRP A 21 14.67 21.55 22.30
CA TRP A 21 14.01 20.95 21.13
C TRP A 21 12.85 21.84 20.66
N LEU A 22 12.06 22.39 21.57
CA LEU A 22 10.99 23.35 21.24
C LEU A 22 11.57 24.62 20.62
N ARG A 23 12.65 25.16 21.17
CA ARG A 23 13.35 26.30 20.57
C ARG A 23 13.80 25.97 19.15
N ARG A 24 14.39 24.79 18.97
CA ARG A 24 14.85 24.34 17.65
C ARG A 24 13.70 24.16 16.67
N LEU A 25 12.56 23.65 17.13
CA LEU A 25 11.35 23.56 16.34
C LEU A 25 10.93 24.95 15.85
N TRP A 26 10.81 25.93 16.75
CA TRP A 26 10.40 27.30 16.40
C TRP A 26 11.35 27.95 15.40
N GLU A 27 12.66 27.81 15.60
CA GLU A 27 13.67 28.31 14.66
C GLU A 27 13.50 27.70 13.27
N ARG A 28 13.34 26.37 13.19
CA ARG A 28 13.23 25.65 11.91
C ARG A 28 11.90 25.94 11.21
N MET A 29 10.79 25.92 11.94
CA MET A 29 9.47 26.20 11.37
C MET A 29 9.37 27.65 10.90
N THR A 30 9.95 28.60 11.62
CA THR A 30 10.05 30.00 11.17
C THR A 30 10.91 30.10 9.91
N ALA A 31 12.02 29.36 9.82
CA ALA A 31 12.85 29.36 8.63
C ALA A 31 12.15 28.72 7.41
N PHE A 32 11.32 27.70 7.61
CA PHE A 32 10.61 27.01 6.52
C PHE A 32 9.36 27.76 6.05
N TYR A 33 8.56 28.27 7.00
CA TYR A 33 7.21 28.79 6.73
C TYR A 33 7.06 30.30 7.00
N GLY A 34 8.09 30.95 7.56
CA GLY A 34 8.14 32.39 7.78
C GLY A 34 6.95 32.91 8.58
N HIS A 35 6.30 33.96 8.05
CA HIS A 35 5.15 34.61 8.68
C HIS A 35 3.96 33.67 8.91
N ALA A 36 3.77 32.63 8.09
CA ALA A 36 2.67 31.69 8.28
C ALA A 36 2.78 30.95 9.62
N TRP A 37 4.00 30.56 10.01
CA TRP A 37 4.26 29.97 11.34
C TRP A 37 4.04 30.98 12.46
N VAL A 38 4.67 32.16 12.34
CA VAL A 38 4.65 33.19 13.39
C VAL A 38 3.23 33.70 13.65
N ASN A 39 2.40 33.83 12.62
CA ASN A 39 1.02 34.30 12.76
C ASN A 39 0.14 33.31 13.55
N VAL A 40 0.42 32.01 13.48
CA VAL A 40 -0.39 30.98 14.14
C VAL A 40 0.16 30.64 15.53
N HIS A 41 1.48 30.60 15.70
CA HIS A 41 2.13 30.08 16.90
C HIS A 41 2.95 31.11 17.69
N GLY A 42 3.06 32.33 17.19
CA GLY A 42 3.91 33.37 17.77
C GLY A 42 5.38 33.22 17.42
N GLN A 43 6.18 34.22 17.81
CA GLN A 43 7.61 34.27 17.51
C GLN A 43 8.45 33.27 18.33
N SER A 44 7.95 32.85 19.49
CA SER A 44 8.67 32.00 20.44
C SER A 44 7.72 31.04 21.15
N ALA A 45 8.26 29.89 21.57
CA ALA A 45 7.58 28.94 22.43
C ALA A 45 7.48 29.43 23.89
N GLN A 46 8.27 30.44 24.26
CA GLN A 46 8.26 31.08 25.57
C GLN A 46 7.92 32.57 25.47
N ASP A 47 7.33 33.12 26.52
CA ASP A 47 7.14 34.56 26.73
C ASP A 47 8.44 35.26 27.20
N GLU A 48 8.35 36.56 27.48
CA GLU A 48 9.50 37.40 27.88
C GLU A 48 10.04 37.00 29.27
N GLU A 49 9.18 36.47 30.13
CA GLU A 49 9.50 35.96 31.47
C GLU A 49 10.10 34.53 31.43
N GLY A 50 10.10 33.88 30.27
CA GLY A 50 10.64 32.54 30.07
C GLY A 50 9.65 31.41 30.41
N ALA A 51 8.39 31.70 30.65
CA ALA A 51 7.34 30.70 30.77
C ALA A 51 6.86 30.25 29.37
N LEU A 52 6.31 29.04 29.26
CA LEU A 52 5.81 28.55 27.98
C LEU A 52 4.53 29.29 27.59
N THR A 53 4.44 29.68 26.33
CA THR A 53 3.17 30.18 25.76
C THR A 53 2.18 29.04 25.62
N VAL A 54 0.89 29.35 25.41
CA VAL A 54 -0.14 28.33 25.12
C VAL A 54 0.24 27.45 23.93
N ALA A 55 0.86 28.04 22.89
CA ALA A 55 1.39 27.30 21.76
C ALA A 55 2.57 26.41 22.20
N GLY A 56 3.53 26.96 22.94
CA GLY A 56 4.66 26.21 23.49
C GLY A 56 4.22 24.99 24.30
N GLU A 57 3.27 25.16 25.22
CA GLU A 57 2.70 24.06 26.02
C GLU A 57 2.01 23.01 25.15
N THR A 58 1.23 23.45 24.16
CA THR A 58 0.49 22.55 23.27
C THR A 58 1.46 21.66 22.50
N TRP A 59 2.48 22.26 21.89
CA TRP A 59 3.53 21.53 21.18
C TRP A 59 4.33 20.64 22.11
N GLN A 60 4.65 21.09 23.33
CA GLN A 60 5.35 20.27 24.31
C GLN A 60 4.57 19.00 24.65
N LYS A 61 3.26 19.12 24.94
CA LYS A 61 2.37 18.00 25.27
C LYS A 61 2.27 17.00 24.11
N VAL A 62 2.15 17.51 22.89
CA VAL A 62 2.03 16.66 21.69
C VAL A 62 3.33 15.89 21.39
N LEU A 63 4.49 16.43 21.73
CA LEU A 63 5.77 15.82 21.37
C LEU A 63 6.36 14.91 22.45
N VAL A 64 5.69 14.75 23.59
CA VAL A 64 6.11 13.83 24.66
C VAL A 64 6.36 12.42 24.11
N GLY A 65 7.44 11.78 24.58
CA GLY A 65 7.81 10.41 24.23
C GLY A 65 8.47 10.24 22.86
N LEU A 66 8.78 11.33 22.14
CA LEU A 66 9.58 11.27 20.92
C LEU A 66 11.08 11.19 21.24
N GLU A 67 11.79 10.38 20.46
CA GLU A 67 13.24 10.34 20.45
C GLU A 67 13.85 11.46 19.59
N ALA A 68 15.14 11.73 19.79
CA ALA A 68 15.85 12.77 19.04
C ALA A 68 15.90 12.47 17.52
N SER A 69 16.05 11.19 17.17
CA SER A 69 15.99 10.69 15.78
C SER A 69 14.63 10.99 15.15
N GLN A 70 13.55 10.58 15.81
CA GLN A 70 12.17 10.82 15.37
C GLN A 70 11.87 12.31 15.19
N PHE A 71 12.35 13.16 16.11
CA PHE A 71 12.21 14.60 15.97
C PHE A 71 12.93 15.15 14.72
N ALA A 72 14.15 14.68 14.46
CA ALA A 72 14.90 15.04 13.26
C ALA A 72 14.21 14.55 11.97
N ASP A 73 13.67 13.34 11.98
CA ASP A 73 12.90 12.77 10.87
C ASP A 73 11.65 13.61 10.58
N GLY A 74 10.96 14.09 11.61
CA GLY A 74 9.83 15.00 11.45
C GLY A 74 10.20 16.31 10.75
N LEU A 75 11.34 16.92 11.14
CA LEU A 75 11.85 18.12 10.47
C LEU A 75 12.24 17.85 9.00
N ALA A 76 12.88 16.70 8.74
CA ALA A 76 13.22 16.30 7.37
C ALA A 76 11.97 16.07 6.51
N ALA A 77 10.94 15.46 7.10
CA ALA A 77 9.66 15.24 6.44
C ALA A 77 8.95 16.57 6.09
N CYS A 78 9.05 17.61 6.92
CA CYS A 78 8.51 18.94 6.60
C CYS A 78 9.14 19.52 5.33
N ILE A 79 10.47 19.37 5.18
CA ILE A 79 11.21 19.81 3.99
C ILE A 79 10.80 18.98 2.78
N ALA A 80 10.70 17.66 2.94
CA ALA A 80 10.36 16.75 1.85
C ALA A 80 8.91 16.91 1.35
N GLU A 81 7.96 17.20 2.26
CA GLU A 81 6.57 17.45 1.91
C GLU A 81 6.39 18.79 1.18
N GLY A 82 7.21 19.80 1.52
CA GLY A 82 7.25 21.08 0.79
C GLY A 82 5.94 21.86 0.79
N GLY A 83 5.07 21.63 1.78
CA GLY A 83 3.77 22.30 1.87
C GLY A 83 3.91 23.82 2.08
N GLU A 84 2.97 24.59 1.54
CA GLU A 84 2.94 26.05 1.70
C GLU A 84 2.66 26.48 3.15
N PHE A 85 1.86 25.68 3.87
CA PHE A 85 1.45 25.95 5.24
C PHE A 85 2.18 25.05 6.25
N PRO A 86 2.49 25.57 7.45
CA PRO A 86 3.09 24.76 8.50
C PRO A 86 2.16 23.62 8.93
N PRO A 87 2.70 22.45 9.31
CA PRO A 87 1.90 21.36 9.83
C PRO A 87 1.31 21.73 11.20
N SER A 88 0.12 21.21 11.50
CA SER A 88 -0.40 21.23 12.86
C SER A 88 0.44 20.36 13.79
N ALA A 89 0.40 20.61 15.11
CA ALA A 89 1.18 19.83 16.07
C ALA A 89 0.94 18.30 15.96
N PRO A 90 -0.32 17.81 15.84
CA PRO A 90 -0.57 16.38 15.64
C PRO A 90 -0.02 15.83 14.32
N ARG A 91 -0.06 16.64 13.24
CA ARG A 91 0.53 16.24 11.95
C ARG A 91 2.05 16.13 12.06
N PHE A 92 2.71 17.10 12.71
CA PHE A 92 4.16 17.03 12.90
C PHE A 92 4.55 15.81 13.74
N ARG A 93 3.81 15.49 14.81
CA ARG A 93 4.06 14.25 15.56
C ARG A 93 3.95 13.02 14.67
N SER A 94 2.95 12.94 13.80
CA SER A 94 2.83 11.80 12.89
C SER A 94 4.02 11.72 11.92
N MET A 95 4.53 12.86 11.46
CA MET A 95 5.76 12.93 10.66
C MET A 95 6.97 12.39 11.44
N CYS A 96 7.13 12.74 12.71
CA CYS A 96 8.17 12.20 13.58
C CYS A 96 8.08 10.67 13.75
N LEU A 97 6.88 10.11 13.67
CA LEU A 97 6.63 8.67 13.75
C LEU A 97 6.70 7.98 12.37
N GLY A 98 7.19 8.67 11.34
CA GLY A 98 7.35 8.12 9.99
C GLY A 98 6.03 7.95 9.22
N VAL A 99 4.95 8.64 9.63
CA VAL A 99 3.67 8.59 8.90
C VAL A 99 3.76 9.45 7.63
N PRO A 100 3.70 8.83 6.43
CA PRO A 100 3.75 9.55 5.15
C PRO A 100 2.50 10.40 4.93
N SER A 101 2.55 11.34 3.99
CA SER A 101 1.35 12.09 3.60
C SER A 101 0.34 11.20 2.88
N LEU A 102 -0.96 11.56 2.96
CA LEU A 102 -2.00 10.84 2.22
C LEU A 102 -1.72 10.81 0.71
N ALA A 103 -1.15 11.88 0.15
CA ALA A 103 -0.78 11.94 -1.25
C ALA A 103 0.31 10.91 -1.60
N ALA A 104 1.33 10.76 -0.74
CA ALA A 104 2.35 9.74 -0.91
C ALA A 104 1.73 8.33 -0.85
N VAL A 105 0.88 8.04 0.14
CA VAL A 105 0.15 6.76 0.24
C VAL A 105 -0.70 6.50 -0.99
N ARG A 106 -1.48 7.48 -1.46
CA ARG A 106 -2.35 7.36 -2.65
C ARG A 106 -1.57 7.00 -3.91
N SER A 107 -0.32 7.43 -4.03
CA SER A 107 0.52 7.08 -5.18
C SER A 107 0.77 5.55 -5.26
N HIS A 108 0.95 4.89 -4.10
CA HIS A 108 1.11 3.43 -4.02
C HIS A 108 -0.16 2.68 -4.44
N PHE A 109 -1.35 3.23 -4.18
CA PHE A 109 -2.63 2.62 -4.54
C PHE A 109 -3.02 2.83 -6.01
N THR A 110 -2.47 3.85 -6.68
CA THR A 110 -2.80 4.18 -8.08
C THR A 110 -1.88 3.48 -9.07
N ALA A 111 -0.62 3.23 -8.70
CA ALA A 111 0.41 2.71 -9.60
C ALA A 111 0.25 1.23 -9.99
N GLY A 112 -0.90 0.59 -9.71
CA GLY A 112 -1.13 -0.85 -9.95
C GLY A 112 -0.12 -1.75 -9.22
N THR A 113 0.64 -1.19 -8.28
CA THR A 113 1.71 -1.88 -7.58
C THR A 113 1.09 -2.60 -6.40
N THR A 114 0.72 -3.86 -6.60
CA THR A 114 0.19 -4.77 -5.56
C THR A 114 1.19 -5.10 -4.45
N ARG A 115 2.39 -4.52 -4.47
CA ARG A 115 3.36 -4.74 -3.40
C ARG A 115 3.16 -3.68 -2.34
N CYS A 116 2.78 -4.11 -1.14
CA CYS A 116 2.90 -3.37 0.11
C CYS A 116 4.36 -2.97 0.31
N ASN A 117 4.78 -1.89 -0.34
CA ASN A 117 6.17 -1.48 -0.49
C ASN A 117 6.68 -0.64 0.68
N THR A 118 5.80 -0.25 1.60
CA THR A 118 6.17 0.36 2.88
C THR A 118 5.31 -0.21 4.03
N PRO A 119 5.84 -0.28 5.27
CA PRO A 119 5.09 -0.76 6.43
C PRO A 119 3.77 -0.03 6.65
N PHE A 120 3.75 1.28 6.39
CA PHE A 120 2.53 2.08 6.54
C PHE A 120 1.47 1.74 5.49
N VAL A 121 1.87 1.56 4.22
CA VAL A 121 0.94 1.13 3.15
C VAL A 121 0.42 -0.28 3.43
N ALA A 122 1.28 -1.19 3.90
CA ALA A 122 0.86 -2.52 4.34
C ALA A 122 -0.23 -2.43 5.42
N LYS A 123 -0.04 -1.55 6.41
CA LYS A 123 -1.02 -1.31 7.46
C LYS A 123 -2.34 -0.74 6.93
N CYS A 124 -2.31 0.17 5.95
CA CYS A 124 -3.53 0.64 5.31
C CYS A 124 -4.32 -0.50 4.66
N TRP A 125 -3.63 -1.44 3.99
CA TRP A 125 -4.28 -2.61 3.39
C TRP A 125 -4.94 -3.54 4.42
N GLU A 126 -4.45 -3.61 5.66
CA GLU A 126 -5.14 -4.37 6.72
C GLU A 126 -6.52 -3.79 7.08
N PHE A 127 -6.75 -2.50 6.83
CA PHE A 127 -8.03 -1.83 7.10
C PHE A 127 -8.94 -1.75 5.87
N ILE A 128 -8.47 -2.19 4.71
CA ILE A 128 -9.22 -2.14 3.45
C ILE A 128 -9.67 -3.56 3.11
N ASP A 129 -10.97 -3.74 2.86
CA ASP A 129 -11.43 -4.92 2.14
C ASP A 129 -11.00 -4.81 0.68
N SER A 130 -9.94 -5.55 0.33
CA SER A 130 -9.36 -5.56 -1.02
C SER A 130 -10.36 -5.93 -2.11
N TRP A 131 -11.31 -6.83 -1.84
CA TRP A 131 -12.30 -7.25 -2.83
C TRP A 131 -13.29 -6.12 -3.14
N SER A 132 -13.78 -5.45 -2.09
CA SER A 132 -14.63 -4.27 -2.23
C SER A 132 -13.88 -3.13 -2.93
N TYR A 133 -12.64 -2.84 -2.51
CA TYR A 133 -11.80 -1.79 -3.09
C TYR A 133 -11.59 -1.96 -4.60
N CYS A 134 -11.34 -3.19 -5.06
CA CYS A 134 -11.13 -3.49 -6.48
C CYS A 134 -12.37 -3.29 -7.36
N GLN A 135 -13.58 -3.41 -6.79
CA GLN A 135 -14.83 -3.25 -7.54
C GLN A 135 -15.48 -1.86 -7.35
N SER A 136 -15.01 -1.10 -6.37
CA SER A 136 -15.50 0.25 -6.11
C SER A 136 -15.17 1.23 -7.23
N SER A 137 -16.02 2.25 -7.36
CA SER A 137 -15.71 3.42 -8.20
C SER A 137 -14.48 4.17 -7.65
N ARG A 138 -13.83 4.98 -8.49
CA ARG A 138 -12.65 5.77 -8.06
C ARG A 138 -12.93 6.66 -6.85
N ALA A 139 -14.12 7.27 -6.78
CA ALA A 139 -14.50 8.14 -5.67
C ALA A 139 -14.67 7.35 -4.36
N GLU A 140 -15.27 6.17 -4.45
CA GLU A 140 -15.47 5.29 -3.30
C GLU A 140 -14.16 4.65 -2.83
N ALA A 141 -13.32 4.18 -3.74
CA ALA A 141 -11.98 3.69 -3.44
C ALA A 141 -11.13 4.77 -2.74
N ASP A 142 -11.23 6.03 -3.19
CA ASP A 142 -10.53 7.14 -2.53
C ASP A 142 -11.07 7.42 -1.11
N ARG A 143 -12.38 7.29 -0.90
CA ARG A 143 -12.99 7.41 0.44
C ARG A 143 -12.48 6.29 1.36
N MET A 144 -12.53 5.04 0.91
CA MET A 144 -12.03 3.88 1.67
C MET A 144 -10.56 4.05 2.04
N LEU A 145 -9.73 4.54 1.10
CA LEU A 145 -8.32 4.81 1.36
C LEU A 145 -8.11 5.89 2.42
N ARG A 146 -8.90 6.97 2.40
CA ARG A 146 -8.82 8.03 3.43
C ARG A 146 -9.15 7.48 4.82
N GLU A 147 -10.22 6.70 4.92
CA GLU A 147 -10.64 6.07 6.19
C GLU A 147 -9.58 5.09 6.71
N ALA A 148 -8.98 4.29 5.83
CA ALA A 148 -7.89 3.38 6.19
C ALA A 148 -6.61 4.12 6.59
N TYR A 149 -6.27 5.21 5.90
CA TYR A 149 -5.13 6.07 6.24
C TYR A 149 -5.29 6.68 7.63
N GLU A 150 -6.48 7.17 7.98
CA GLU A 150 -6.77 7.73 9.30
C GLU A 150 -6.64 6.66 10.39
N GLN A 151 -7.18 5.46 10.16
CA GLN A 151 -7.02 4.33 11.09
C GLN A 151 -5.57 3.91 11.29
N ALA A 152 -4.79 3.82 10.20
CA ALA A 152 -3.37 3.49 10.26
C ALA A 152 -2.54 4.56 10.98
N ARG A 153 -2.82 5.84 10.71
CA ARG A 153 -2.20 6.97 11.42
C ARG A 153 -2.52 6.90 12.91
N ASP A 154 -3.78 6.72 13.27
CA ASP A 154 -4.22 6.67 14.67
C ASP A 154 -3.61 5.47 15.42
N PHE A 155 -3.45 4.33 14.74
CA PHE A 155 -2.74 3.17 15.26
C PHE A 155 -1.28 3.49 15.59
N VAL A 156 -0.53 4.11 14.67
CA VAL A 156 0.86 4.53 14.91
C VAL A 156 0.95 5.56 16.01
N MET A 157 0.05 6.55 16.01
CA MET A 157 0.03 7.62 17.02
C MET A 157 -0.23 7.11 18.44
N ARG A 158 -0.91 5.97 18.58
CA ARG A 158 -1.11 5.26 19.86
C ARG A 158 0.07 4.36 20.26
N GLY A 159 1.15 4.34 19.48
CA GLY A 159 2.33 3.50 19.71
C GLY A 159 2.23 2.10 19.10
N GLY A 160 1.30 1.87 18.17
CA GLY A 160 1.23 0.63 17.42
C GLY A 160 2.45 0.44 16.52
N VAL A 161 2.99 -0.79 16.50
CA VAL A 161 4.15 -1.15 15.67
C VAL A 161 3.66 -1.53 14.28
N LEU A 162 4.21 -0.90 13.25
CA LEU A 162 3.88 -1.20 11.86
C LEU A 162 4.37 -2.61 11.49
N PRO A 163 3.66 -3.32 10.59
CA PRO A 163 4.05 -4.65 10.17
C PRO A 163 5.42 -4.62 9.49
N GLU A 164 6.24 -5.63 9.75
CA GLU A 164 7.45 -5.84 8.95
C GLU A 164 7.01 -6.17 7.52
N VAL A 165 7.35 -5.30 6.57
CA VAL A 165 7.15 -5.62 5.17
C VAL A 165 8.11 -6.74 4.84
N PRO A 166 7.64 -7.89 4.33
CA PRO A 166 8.55 -8.89 3.81
C PRO A 166 9.34 -8.23 2.69
N VAL A 167 10.64 -8.02 2.91
CA VAL A 167 11.60 -7.65 1.86
C VAL A 167 11.72 -8.89 0.98
N ALA A 168 10.71 -9.10 0.14
CA ALA A 168 10.71 -10.14 -0.85
C ALA A 168 11.77 -9.75 -1.89
N LEU A 169 13.02 -10.15 -1.64
CA LEU A 169 13.99 -10.55 -2.66
C LEU A 169 13.51 -11.84 -3.36
N ILE A 170 12.21 -11.95 -3.60
CA ILE A 170 11.71 -12.88 -4.60
C ILE A 170 11.91 -12.09 -5.87
N GLU A 171 13.06 -12.29 -6.51
CA GLU A 171 13.15 -12.16 -7.96
C GLU A 171 11.89 -12.84 -8.45
N ALA A 172 10.93 -12.05 -8.96
CA ALA A 172 9.83 -12.64 -9.65
C ALA A 172 10.51 -13.41 -10.78
N GLN A 173 10.59 -14.73 -10.64
CA GLN A 173 10.86 -15.58 -11.78
C GLN A 173 9.72 -15.23 -12.72
N GLN A 174 10.02 -14.31 -13.64
CA GLN A 174 9.18 -14.02 -14.76
C GLN A 174 9.01 -15.41 -15.38
N PRO A 175 7.82 -16.04 -15.30
CA PRO A 175 7.65 -17.36 -15.85
C PRO A 175 8.16 -17.25 -17.29
N ALA A 176 9.15 -18.09 -17.63
CA ALA A 176 9.78 -18.04 -18.92
C ALA A 176 8.66 -17.94 -19.95
N ALA A 177 8.70 -16.91 -20.81
CA ALA A 177 7.69 -16.73 -21.84
C ALA A 177 7.48 -18.10 -22.51
N PRO A 178 6.23 -18.60 -22.58
CA PRO A 178 6.00 -19.96 -23.05
C PRO A 178 6.67 -20.11 -24.41
N GLN A 179 7.73 -20.92 -24.44
CA GLN A 179 8.50 -21.13 -25.65
C GLN A 179 7.58 -21.95 -26.57
N PRO A 180 7.20 -21.44 -27.76
CA PRO A 180 6.37 -22.22 -28.66
C PRO A 180 7.08 -23.56 -28.90
N ALA A 181 6.34 -24.65 -28.72
CA ALA A 181 6.86 -25.99 -28.96
C ALA A 181 7.45 -26.07 -30.36
N SER A 182 8.50 -26.87 -30.56
CA SER A 182 9.05 -27.08 -31.89
C SER A 182 7.94 -27.55 -32.84
N PRO A 183 8.02 -27.24 -34.15
CA PRO A 183 6.98 -27.58 -35.11
C PRO A 183 6.56 -29.05 -35.05
N ASP A 184 7.52 -29.96 -34.81
CA ASP A 184 7.29 -31.40 -34.70
C ASP A 184 6.50 -31.79 -33.43
N VAL A 185 6.80 -31.15 -32.29
CA VAL A 185 6.10 -31.41 -31.01
C VAL A 185 4.70 -30.81 -31.05
N ALA A 186 4.53 -29.64 -31.66
CA ALA A 186 3.22 -29.05 -31.90
C ALA A 186 2.37 -29.94 -32.83
N HIS A 187 2.96 -30.51 -33.88
CA HIS A 187 2.26 -31.44 -34.77
C HIS A 187 1.82 -32.70 -34.04
N ALA A 188 2.71 -33.34 -33.28
CA ALA A 188 2.37 -34.54 -32.51
C ALA A 188 1.25 -34.28 -31.51
N ALA A 189 1.28 -33.14 -30.80
CA ALA A 189 0.22 -32.76 -29.87
C ALA A 189 -1.11 -32.48 -30.57
N LEU A 190 -1.09 -31.85 -31.76
CA LEU A 190 -2.29 -31.62 -32.56
C LEU A 190 -2.87 -32.93 -33.12
N GLU A 191 -2.02 -33.88 -33.53
CA GLU A 191 -2.47 -35.23 -33.92
C GLU A 191 -3.08 -35.99 -32.75
N GLU A 192 -2.48 -35.92 -31.56
CA GLU A 192 -3.04 -36.54 -30.35
C GLU A 192 -4.42 -35.96 -30.00
N ILE A 193 -4.56 -34.64 -29.99
CA ILE A 193 -5.85 -33.96 -29.77
C ILE A 193 -6.85 -34.35 -30.85
N SER A 194 -6.45 -34.34 -32.12
CA SER A 194 -7.29 -34.73 -33.25
C SER A 194 -7.78 -36.19 -33.11
N SER A 195 -6.89 -37.10 -32.69
CA SER A 195 -7.22 -38.51 -32.48
C SER A 195 -8.20 -38.71 -31.31
N MET A 196 -8.13 -37.86 -30.29
CA MET A 196 -9.00 -37.91 -29.10
C MET A 196 -10.45 -37.52 -29.43
N PHE A 197 -10.66 -36.69 -30.45
CA PHE A 197 -11.97 -36.27 -30.93
C PHE A 197 -12.43 -37.01 -32.19
N HIS A 198 -11.66 -37.98 -32.68
CA HIS A 198 -12.04 -38.83 -33.80
C HIS A 198 -12.98 -39.93 -33.29
N HIS A 199 -14.29 -39.77 -33.51
CA HIS A 199 -15.29 -40.78 -33.17
C HIS A 199 -15.58 -41.68 -34.40
N PRO A 200 -14.90 -42.83 -34.57
CA PRO A 200 -15.07 -43.69 -35.74
C PRO A 200 -16.51 -44.24 -35.85
N GLU A 201 -17.21 -44.38 -34.73
CA GLU A 201 -18.61 -44.81 -34.69
C GLU A 201 -19.55 -43.77 -35.30
N LEU A 202 -19.30 -42.47 -35.09
CA LEU A 202 -20.09 -41.40 -35.72
C LEU A 202 -19.87 -41.38 -37.23
N ALA A 203 -18.62 -41.48 -37.68
CA ALA A 203 -18.29 -41.53 -39.10
C ALA A 203 -18.94 -42.72 -39.82
N ALA A 204 -18.90 -43.92 -39.21
CA ALA A 204 -19.55 -45.11 -39.78
C ALA A 204 -21.09 -44.99 -39.81
N ARG A 205 -21.68 -44.33 -38.81
CA ARG A 205 -23.13 -44.11 -38.72
C ARG A 205 -23.59 -43.05 -39.73
N GLU A 206 -22.83 -41.99 -39.92
CA GLU A 206 -23.02 -41.00 -40.99
C GLU A 206 -22.93 -41.66 -42.38
N GLU A 207 -21.91 -42.46 -42.63
CA GLU A 207 -21.71 -43.15 -43.91
C GLU A 207 -22.86 -44.11 -44.22
N LYS A 208 -23.35 -44.84 -43.21
CA LYS A 208 -24.53 -45.70 -43.34
C LYS A 208 -25.78 -44.88 -43.69
N LEU A 209 -26.03 -43.76 -43.01
CA LEU A 209 -27.17 -42.88 -43.31
C LEU A 209 -27.07 -42.25 -44.70
N MET A 210 -25.87 -41.85 -45.13
CA MET A 210 -25.63 -41.35 -46.48
C MET A 210 -25.92 -42.43 -47.54
N ALA A 211 -25.51 -43.68 -47.30
CA ALA A 211 -25.77 -44.78 -48.22
C ALA A 211 -27.25 -45.19 -48.27
N GLU A 212 -27.93 -45.20 -47.12
CA GLU A 212 -29.32 -45.65 -46.97
C GLU A 212 -30.34 -44.60 -47.43
N PHE A 213 -30.08 -43.31 -47.17
CA PHE A 213 -31.02 -42.22 -47.46
C PHE A 213 -30.57 -41.28 -48.59
N HIS A 214 -29.39 -41.51 -49.19
CA HIS A 214 -28.81 -40.69 -50.27
C HIS A 214 -28.71 -39.20 -49.93
N ILE A 215 -28.39 -38.90 -48.67
CA ILE A 215 -28.22 -37.54 -48.13
C ILE A 215 -26.75 -37.15 -48.03
N SER A 216 -26.48 -35.85 -47.90
CA SER A 216 -25.11 -35.36 -47.69
C SER A 216 -24.60 -35.63 -46.27
N ARG A 217 -23.28 -35.65 -46.07
CA ARG A 217 -22.65 -35.89 -44.75
C ARG A 217 -23.12 -34.91 -43.68
N ASN A 218 -23.27 -33.63 -44.03
CA ASN A 218 -23.73 -32.60 -43.10
C ASN A 218 -25.19 -32.86 -42.66
N GLN A 219 -26.05 -33.32 -43.58
CA GLN A 219 -27.42 -33.70 -43.25
C GLN A 219 -27.48 -34.96 -42.39
N ALA A 220 -26.61 -35.94 -42.64
CA ALA A 220 -26.50 -37.15 -41.81
C ALA A 220 -26.03 -36.82 -40.38
N HIS A 221 -25.08 -35.90 -40.24
CA HIS A 221 -24.60 -35.41 -38.95
C HIS A 221 -25.69 -34.69 -38.15
N GLU A 222 -26.44 -33.78 -38.78
CA GLU A 222 -27.59 -33.08 -38.16
C GLU A 222 -28.69 -34.05 -37.70
N LEU A 223 -28.94 -35.13 -38.43
CA LEU A 223 -29.92 -36.15 -38.03
C LEU A 223 -29.46 -36.97 -36.81
N ILE A 224 -28.15 -37.23 -36.70
CA ILE A 224 -27.56 -37.90 -35.53
C ILE A 224 -27.57 -36.98 -34.31
N GLU A 225 -27.22 -35.70 -34.46
CA GLU A 225 -27.22 -34.71 -33.37
C GLU A 225 -28.63 -34.36 -32.88
N SER A 226 -29.62 -34.31 -33.77
CA SER A 226 -31.02 -34.03 -33.42
C SER A 226 -31.74 -35.20 -32.75
N GLY A 227 -31.13 -36.40 -32.71
CA GLY A 227 -31.67 -37.59 -32.05
C GLY A 227 -32.96 -38.15 -32.69
N VAL A 228 -33.22 -37.80 -33.95
CA VAL A 228 -34.45 -38.15 -34.68
C VAL A 228 -34.42 -39.61 -35.20
N LEU A 229 -33.27 -40.30 -35.09
CA LEU A 229 -33.06 -41.72 -35.45
C LEU A 229 -32.20 -42.49 -34.42
#